data_AF-A0A7Y2UEC4-F1
#
_entry.id   AF-A0A7Y2UEC4-F1
#
_cell.length_a   1.000
_cell.length_b   1.000
_cell.length_c   1.000
_cell.angle_alpha   90.00
_cell.angle_beta   90.00
_cell.angle_gamma   90.00
#
_symmetry.space_group_name_H-M   'P 1'
#
loop_
_entity.id
_entity.type
_entity.pdbx_description
1 polymer ?
#
loop_
_entity_poly.entity_id
_entity_poly.type
_entity_poly.pdbx_seq_one_letter_code
_entity_poly.pdbx_strand_id
1 'polypeptide(L)'
;KPGKYVGIWWAMHIRDRTWGSGPIHGATTSETKRYMDFAAKHGFDGVLVEGWNVGWDGDWFFNGDLFSFTETYPDFDINEVSAYGKALGVRLIGHHETSGNVTNYANQMGPALDLYEDNGVRQVKTGYVADASDIKRVDDSGIAHFEWHDGQYMAGQYLHSVTEAAKRKISIITHEPIKDTGLRRTYPNWLTREGARGQEFNAWGVPPNPPGHTAILPYTRMLSGPMDFTPGIFNLTFQGEESAQRVQTTLAKQLALYVTIYSPVQMAADLPENYAARPDAFQFIVDVPTDWEKSVAVAGEVGDFVVFARQERGTDDWYVGAITNEEAREVQVPLDFLDGTMGYTAQVYRDGPDAHWKTSPYSIVIEERGVARGDTINIKLAAGGGTAIRFKAGDKK
;
A
#
# COMPACT_ATOMS: atom_id res chain seq x y z
N LYS A 1 0.84 -1.92 -14.59
CA LYS A 1 -0.64 -2.06 -14.57
C LYS A 1 -1.11 -1.61 -13.19
N PRO A 2 -2.09 -0.70 -13.07
CA PRO A 2 -2.76 -0.46 -11.80
C PRO A 2 -3.43 -1.73 -11.29
N GLY A 3 -3.54 -1.89 -9.97
CA GLY A 3 -4.08 -3.10 -9.38
C GLY A 3 -4.06 -3.10 -7.86
N LYS A 4 -4.44 -4.23 -7.28
CA LYS A 4 -4.30 -4.48 -5.84
C LYS A 4 -3.37 -5.66 -5.60
N TYR A 5 -2.64 -5.63 -4.49
CA TYR A 5 -1.74 -6.71 -4.10
C TYR A 5 -1.82 -7.02 -2.61
N VAL A 6 -1.36 -8.20 -2.25
CA VAL A 6 -1.10 -8.61 -0.85
C VAL A 6 0.40 -8.85 -0.69
N GLY A 7 0.88 -9.17 0.51
CA GLY A 7 2.29 -9.52 0.63
C GLY A 7 2.67 -10.22 1.92
N ILE A 8 3.70 -11.05 1.79
CA ILE A 8 4.52 -11.51 2.91
C ILE A 8 5.35 -10.28 3.31
N TRP A 9 4.82 -9.53 4.26
CA TRP A 9 5.30 -8.20 4.64
C TRP A 9 4.95 -7.85 6.10
N TRP A 10 3.65 -7.71 6.40
CA TRP A 10 3.18 -7.24 7.70
C TRP A 10 3.62 -8.15 8.85
N ALA A 11 3.66 -9.46 8.62
CA ALA A 11 4.09 -10.46 9.59
C ALA A 11 5.51 -10.19 10.13
N MET A 12 6.40 -9.61 9.31
CA MET A 12 7.74 -9.24 9.76
C MET A 12 7.74 -7.98 10.60
N HIS A 13 6.93 -6.99 10.25
CA HIS A 13 6.77 -5.76 11.03
C HIS A 13 6.17 -6.00 12.42
N ILE A 14 5.23 -6.94 12.56
CA ILE A 14 4.64 -7.34 13.86
C ILE A 14 5.43 -8.44 14.58
N ARG A 15 6.54 -8.91 13.98
CA ARG A 15 7.48 -9.91 14.52
C ARG A 15 6.93 -11.33 14.67
N ASP A 16 5.90 -11.67 13.89
CA ASP A 16 5.41 -13.05 13.74
C ASP A 16 6.31 -13.88 12.79
N ARG A 17 7.00 -13.20 11.87
CA ARG A 17 7.95 -13.77 10.91
C ARG A 17 9.23 -12.95 10.86
N THR A 18 10.27 -13.50 10.22
CA THR A 18 11.54 -12.80 9.96
C THR A 18 11.75 -12.59 8.46
N TRP A 19 12.47 -11.52 8.11
CA TRP A 19 13.06 -11.38 6.77
C TRP A 19 14.25 -12.33 6.59
N GLY A 20 15.11 -12.46 7.62
CA GLY A 20 16.23 -13.41 7.60
C GLY A 20 15.77 -14.86 7.70
N SER A 21 16.65 -15.76 7.28
CA SER A 21 16.42 -17.20 7.28
C SER A 21 16.21 -17.76 8.69
N GLY A 22 15.58 -18.94 8.77
CA GLY A 22 15.37 -19.66 10.03
C GLY A 22 13.96 -20.20 10.20
N PRO A 23 13.60 -20.69 11.40
CA PRO A 23 12.35 -21.41 11.64
C PRO A 23 11.06 -20.63 11.38
N ILE A 24 11.14 -19.30 11.37
CA ILE A 24 10.00 -18.39 11.14
C ILE A 24 10.23 -17.45 9.95
N HIS A 25 11.12 -17.83 9.03
CA HIS A 25 11.36 -17.09 7.79
C HIS A 25 10.04 -16.91 7.01
N GLY A 26 9.76 -15.67 6.61
CA GLY A 26 8.53 -15.33 5.88
C GLY A 26 8.55 -15.80 4.42
N ALA A 27 9.65 -15.52 3.71
CA ALA A 27 9.74 -15.73 2.26
C ALA A 27 10.10 -17.18 1.90
N THR A 28 9.16 -18.09 2.13
CA THR A 28 9.29 -19.48 1.68
C THR A 28 8.44 -19.75 0.43
N THR A 29 8.81 -20.74 -0.37
CA THR A 29 8.01 -21.20 -1.51
C THR A 29 6.58 -21.56 -1.07
N SER A 30 6.43 -22.29 0.05
CA SER A 30 5.12 -22.72 0.54
C SER A 30 4.24 -21.55 0.98
N GLU A 31 4.81 -20.57 1.70
CA GLU A 31 4.03 -19.42 2.17
C GLU A 31 3.66 -18.50 1.00
N THR A 32 4.56 -18.33 0.04
CA THR A 32 4.29 -17.55 -1.18
C THR A 32 3.14 -18.15 -1.96
N LYS A 33 3.10 -19.48 -2.13
CA LYS A 33 1.96 -20.16 -2.77
C LYS A 33 0.65 -19.96 -2.01
N ARG A 34 0.66 -20.04 -0.67
CA ARG A 34 -0.52 -19.75 0.17
C ARG A 34 -1.07 -18.34 -0.06
N TYR A 35 -0.20 -17.34 -0.14
CA TYR A 35 -0.60 -15.97 -0.47
C TYR A 35 -1.09 -15.84 -1.91
N MET A 36 -0.51 -16.57 -2.87
CA MET A 36 -0.98 -16.57 -4.26
C MET A 36 -2.37 -17.20 -4.40
N ASP A 37 -2.67 -18.27 -3.66
CA ASP A 37 -4.02 -18.86 -3.59
C ASP A 37 -5.04 -17.86 -3.05
N PHE A 38 -4.69 -17.15 -1.96
CA PHE A 38 -5.52 -16.09 -1.41
C PHE A 38 -5.74 -14.96 -2.42
N ALA A 39 -4.67 -14.48 -3.04
CA ALA A 39 -4.72 -13.42 -4.05
C ALA A 39 -5.62 -13.82 -5.23
N ALA A 40 -5.46 -15.04 -5.76
CA ALA A 40 -6.25 -15.55 -6.87
C ALA A 40 -7.73 -15.66 -6.52
N LYS A 41 -8.04 -16.18 -5.34
CA LYS A 41 -9.41 -16.33 -4.84
C LYS A 41 -10.15 -15.00 -4.72
N HIS A 42 -9.43 -13.93 -4.38
CA HIS A 42 -10.02 -12.62 -4.05
C HIS A 42 -9.72 -11.52 -5.08
N GLY A 43 -9.13 -11.87 -6.24
CA GLY A 43 -8.93 -10.95 -7.36
C GLY A 43 -7.78 -9.95 -7.18
N PHE A 44 -6.76 -10.28 -6.39
CA PHE A 44 -5.53 -9.49 -6.31
C PHE A 44 -4.57 -9.85 -7.45
N ASP A 45 -3.91 -8.85 -8.01
CA ASP A 45 -3.03 -9.01 -9.18
C ASP A 45 -1.66 -9.63 -8.82
N GLY A 46 -1.24 -9.53 -7.55
CA GLY A 46 0.09 -10.00 -7.15
C GLY A 46 0.33 -10.14 -5.66
N VAL A 47 1.49 -10.73 -5.36
CA VAL A 47 2.02 -10.98 -4.01
C VAL A 47 3.41 -10.37 -3.91
N LEU A 48 3.59 -9.38 -3.05
CA LEU A 48 4.90 -8.89 -2.62
C LEU A 48 5.55 -9.91 -1.68
N VAL A 49 6.84 -10.19 -1.88
CA VAL A 49 7.62 -11.05 -0.97
C VAL A 49 8.92 -10.34 -0.62
N GLU A 50 9.07 -9.96 0.65
CA GLU A 50 10.32 -9.44 1.20
C GLU A 50 11.06 -10.54 1.97
N GLY A 51 12.40 -10.48 2.00
CA GLY A 51 13.24 -11.52 2.63
C GLY A 51 13.61 -12.67 1.68
N TRP A 52 13.22 -12.62 0.41
CA TRP A 52 13.44 -13.74 -0.53
C TRP A 52 14.90 -14.00 -0.88
N ASN A 53 15.74 -12.96 -0.85
CA ASN A 53 17.10 -12.94 -1.36
C ASN A 53 18.15 -13.07 -0.25
N VAL A 54 19.34 -13.59 -0.53
CA VAL A 54 20.41 -13.66 0.47
C VAL A 54 20.85 -12.25 0.93
N GLY A 55 21.03 -12.09 2.24
CA GLY A 55 21.57 -10.86 2.87
C GLY A 55 20.74 -10.32 4.03
N TRP A 56 19.59 -10.91 4.36
CA TRP A 56 18.73 -10.45 5.47
C TRP A 56 19.11 -11.02 6.85
N ASP A 57 20.01 -12.00 6.91
CA ASP A 57 20.39 -12.65 8.17
C ASP A 57 21.10 -11.68 9.12
N GLY A 58 20.72 -11.71 10.39
CA GLY A 58 21.21 -10.77 11.41
C GLY A 58 20.39 -9.49 11.43
N ASP A 59 21.08 -8.35 11.47
CA ASP A 59 20.45 -7.03 11.48
C ASP A 59 20.53 -6.41 10.09
N TRP A 60 19.47 -6.61 9.30
CA TRP A 60 19.42 -6.25 7.88
C TRP A 60 19.66 -4.76 7.63
N PHE A 61 19.41 -3.89 8.61
CA PHE A 61 19.70 -2.46 8.52
C PHE A 61 21.18 -2.19 8.21
N PHE A 62 22.09 -3.06 8.64
CA PHE A 62 23.53 -2.93 8.41
C PHE A 62 24.07 -3.79 7.25
N ASN A 63 23.19 -4.51 6.53
CA ASN A 63 23.59 -5.52 5.56
C ASN A 63 23.66 -5.03 4.12
N GLY A 64 23.72 -3.71 3.87
CA GLY A 64 23.72 -3.16 2.51
C GLY A 64 24.83 -3.71 1.59
N ASP A 65 25.97 -4.11 2.17
CA ASP A 65 27.09 -4.75 1.44
C ASP A 65 26.87 -6.24 1.12
N LEU A 66 25.92 -6.88 1.81
CA LEU A 66 25.70 -8.33 1.79
C LEU A 66 24.54 -8.76 0.89
N PHE A 67 23.63 -7.84 0.53
CA PHE A 67 22.50 -8.19 -0.31
C PHE A 67 22.93 -8.67 -1.70
N SER A 68 22.46 -9.86 -2.04
CA SER A 68 22.40 -10.35 -3.42
C SER A 68 21.03 -10.02 -3.99
N PHE A 69 20.98 -9.48 -5.21
CA PHE A 69 19.71 -9.21 -5.91
C PHE A 69 19.38 -10.28 -6.95
N THR A 70 20.14 -11.37 -6.98
CA THR A 70 19.97 -12.49 -7.90
C THR A 70 19.95 -13.86 -7.23
N GLU A 71 20.37 -13.95 -5.97
CA GLU A 71 20.44 -15.21 -5.21
C GLU A 71 19.29 -15.29 -4.20
N THR A 72 18.49 -16.35 -4.32
CA THR A 72 17.39 -16.65 -3.39
C THR A 72 17.89 -17.41 -2.17
N TYR A 73 17.21 -17.33 -1.03
CA TYR A 73 17.42 -18.29 0.05
C TYR A 73 17.03 -19.72 -0.40
N PRO A 74 17.60 -20.78 0.21
CA PRO A 74 17.34 -22.17 -0.18
C PRO A 74 15.87 -22.62 -0.06
N ASP A 75 15.07 -21.94 0.75
CA ASP A 75 13.65 -22.21 0.98
C ASP A 75 12.72 -21.36 0.08
N PHE A 76 13.28 -20.56 -0.83
CA PHE A 76 12.56 -19.79 -1.84
C PHE A 76 13.01 -20.15 -3.26
N ASP A 77 12.16 -20.88 -3.99
CA ASP A 77 12.37 -21.20 -5.41
C ASP A 77 11.61 -20.19 -6.28
N ILE A 78 12.33 -19.19 -6.80
CA ILE A 78 11.74 -18.12 -7.61
C ILE A 78 11.09 -18.64 -8.90
N ASN A 79 11.62 -19.71 -9.51
CA ASN A 79 11.08 -20.26 -10.74
C ASN A 79 9.75 -20.99 -10.45
N GLU A 80 9.72 -21.75 -9.36
CA GLU A 80 8.53 -22.48 -8.92
C GLU A 80 7.38 -21.52 -8.54
N VAL A 81 7.66 -20.49 -7.73
CA VAL A 81 6.62 -19.51 -7.35
C VAL A 81 6.13 -18.71 -8.55
N SER A 82 7.03 -18.37 -9.48
CA SER A 82 6.67 -17.61 -10.69
C SER A 82 5.81 -18.43 -11.65
N ALA A 83 6.16 -19.71 -11.85
CA ALA A 83 5.36 -20.64 -12.63
C ALA A 83 3.98 -20.88 -12.00
N TYR A 84 3.93 -21.03 -10.68
CA TYR A 84 2.69 -21.22 -9.93
C TYR A 84 1.78 -20.00 -10.02
N GLY A 85 2.30 -18.81 -9.74
CA GLY A 85 1.56 -17.55 -9.85
C GLY A 85 1.02 -17.32 -11.26
N LYS A 86 1.83 -17.59 -12.30
CA LYS A 86 1.39 -17.51 -13.69
C LYS A 86 0.19 -18.42 -13.98
N ALA A 87 0.15 -19.63 -13.41
CA ALA A 87 -0.98 -20.54 -13.58
C ALA A 87 -2.27 -20.03 -12.91
N LEU A 88 -2.13 -19.26 -11.82
CA LEU A 88 -3.24 -18.64 -11.09
C LEU A 88 -3.65 -17.26 -11.64
N GLY A 89 -2.84 -16.65 -12.52
CA GLY A 89 -3.02 -15.27 -12.95
C GLY A 89 -2.55 -14.23 -11.92
N VAL A 90 -1.78 -14.63 -10.91
CA VAL A 90 -1.24 -13.79 -9.83
C VAL A 90 0.28 -13.66 -10.01
N ARG A 91 0.81 -12.45 -10.00
CA ARG A 91 2.27 -12.24 -10.20
C ARG A 91 3.01 -12.14 -8.87
N LEU A 92 4.25 -12.64 -8.85
CA LEU A 92 5.22 -12.19 -7.87
C LEU A 92 5.49 -10.68 -8.10
N ILE A 93 5.43 -9.91 -7.02
CA ILE A 93 5.94 -8.54 -6.97
C ILE A 93 7.30 -8.62 -6.30
N GLY A 94 8.33 -8.17 -7.02
CA GLY A 94 9.70 -8.26 -6.56
C GLY A 94 10.02 -7.26 -5.44
N HIS A 95 11.10 -7.53 -4.71
CA HIS A 95 11.63 -6.64 -3.69
C HIS A 95 13.15 -6.48 -3.81
N HIS A 96 13.64 -5.23 -3.76
CA HIS A 96 15.07 -4.87 -3.71
C HIS A 96 15.31 -3.84 -2.60
N GLU A 97 15.55 -4.30 -1.37
CA GLU A 97 16.08 -3.46 -0.28
C GLU A 97 17.59 -3.28 -0.45
N THR A 98 18.09 -2.07 -0.19
CA THR A 98 19.52 -1.75 -0.37
C THR A 98 20.24 -1.49 0.94
N SER A 99 19.52 -1.28 2.05
CA SER A 99 20.03 -0.77 3.32
C SER A 99 21.03 0.38 3.10
N GLY A 100 20.63 1.31 2.22
CA GLY A 100 21.39 2.51 1.88
C GLY A 100 22.60 2.31 0.96
N ASN A 101 23.07 1.09 0.68
CA ASN A 101 24.20 0.88 -0.22
C ASN A 101 23.75 0.80 -1.69
N VAL A 102 23.78 1.95 -2.36
CA VAL A 102 23.35 2.06 -3.76
C VAL A 102 24.39 1.62 -4.77
N THR A 103 25.68 1.55 -4.41
CA THR A 103 26.71 1.01 -5.31
C THR A 103 26.60 -0.51 -5.42
N ASN A 104 26.34 -1.21 -4.31
CA ASN A 104 26.07 -2.65 -4.34
C ASN A 104 24.89 -2.95 -5.27
N TYR A 105 23.78 -2.21 -5.10
CA TYR A 105 22.60 -2.38 -5.95
C TYR A 105 22.88 -2.03 -7.42
N ALA A 106 23.54 -0.91 -7.71
CA ALA A 106 23.86 -0.48 -9.08
C ALA A 106 24.64 -1.56 -9.85
N ASN A 107 25.61 -2.21 -9.19
CA ASN A 107 26.44 -3.26 -9.78
C ASN A 107 25.65 -4.53 -10.12
N GLN A 108 24.53 -4.78 -9.44
CA GLN A 108 23.69 -5.96 -9.61
C GLN A 108 22.37 -5.68 -10.36
N MET A 109 22.03 -4.41 -10.60
CA MET A 109 20.71 -3.99 -11.08
C MET A 109 20.32 -4.62 -12.42
N GLY A 110 21.25 -4.68 -13.39
CA GLY A 110 20.99 -5.30 -14.68
C GLY A 110 20.57 -6.77 -14.55
N PRO A 111 21.46 -7.64 -14.01
CA PRO A 111 21.13 -9.05 -13.75
C PRO A 111 19.90 -9.28 -12.87
N ALA A 112 19.68 -8.45 -11.86
CA ALA A 112 18.51 -8.55 -10.99
C ALA A 112 17.20 -8.27 -11.73
N LEU A 113 17.18 -7.24 -12.58
CA LEU A 113 16.02 -6.94 -13.41
C LEU A 113 15.82 -7.98 -14.53
N ASP A 114 16.90 -8.56 -15.07
CA ASP A 114 16.83 -9.67 -16.04
C ASP A 114 16.18 -10.91 -15.39
N LEU A 115 16.61 -11.29 -14.18
CA LEU A 115 16.02 -12.38 -13.39
C LEU A 115 14.49 -12.18 -13.22
N TYR A 116 14.08 -10.96 -12.89
CA TYR A 116 12.67 -10.61 -12.75
C TYR A 116 11.91 -10.62 -14.10
N GLU A 117 12.53 -10.17 -15.18
CA GLU A 117 11.90 -10.24 -16.50
C GLU A 117 11.61 -11.69 -16.89
N ASP A 118 12.62 -12.56 -16.74
CA ASP A 118 12.58 -14.00 -17.03
C ASP A 118 11.52 -14.73 -16.19
N ASN A 119 11.36 -14.32 -14.93
CA ASN A 119 10.36 -14.85 -14.00
C ASN A 119 8.99 -14.17 -14.12
N GLY A 120 8.78 -13.29 -15.09
CA GLY A 120 7.47 -12.68 -15.33
C GLY A 120 7.04 -11.64 -14.29
N VAL A 121 7.95 -11.17 -13.45
CA VAL A 121 7.74 -10.06 -12.50
C VAL A 121 7.60 -8.75 -13.27
N ARG A 122 6.61 -7.93 -12.92
CA ARG A 122 6.30 -6.66 -13.62
C ARG A 122 6.19 -5.45 -12.70
N GLN A 123 6.34 -5.66 -11.40
CA GLN A 123 6.36 -4.63 -10.36
C GLN A 123 7.44 -5.00 -9.36
N VAL A 124 8.24 -4.02 -8.93
CA VAL A 124 9.29 -4.19 -7.92
C VAL A 124 9.18 -3.08 -6.89
N LYS A 125 9.08 -3.45 -5.62
CA LYS A 125 9.32 -2.54 -4.49
C LYS A 125 10.84 -2.41 -4.30
N THR A 126 11.34 -1.18 -4.28
CA THR A 126 12.74 -0.87 -3.94
C THR A 126 12.78 -0.13 -2.61
N GLY A 127 13.75 -0.43 -1.75
CA GLY A 127 13.96 0.24 -0.46
C GLY A 127 15.37 0.81 -0.32
N TYR A 128 15.49 1.90 0.43
CA TYR A 128 16.75 2.64 0.63
C TYR A 128 16.91 3.04 2.10
N VAL A 129 16.67 2.07 2.98
CA VAL A 129 16.70 2.28 4.44
C VAL A 129 18.11 2.66 4.88
N ALA A 130 18.26 3.89 5.30
CA ALA A 130 19.44 4.44 5.96
C ALA A 130 19.02 5.70 6.71
N ASP A 131 19.77 6.05 7.74
CA ASP A 131 19.58 7.35 8.39
C ASP A 131 19.87 8.48 7.39
N ALA A 132 19.36 9.66 7.72
CA ALA A 132 19.52 10.82 6.87
C ALA A 132 21.01 11.12 6.67
N SER A 133 21.43 11.33 5.41
CA SER A 133 22.82 11.49 4.97
C SER A 133 23.70 10.24 4.94
N ASP A 134 23.18 9.05 5.25
CA ASP A 134 23.95 7.80 5.29
C ASP A 134 23.77 6.90 4.06
N ILE A 135 23.26 7.43 2.93
CA ILE A 135 23.31 6.67 1.68
C ILE A 135 24.76 6.42 1.30
N LYS A 136 25.16 5.16 1.26
CA LYS A 136 26.52 4.74 0.92
C LYS A 136 26.64 4.57 -0.59
N ARG A 137 27.60 5.28 -1.18
CA ARG A 137 28.14 4.98 -2.51
C ARG A 137 29.64 4.77 -2.44
N VAL A 138 30.18 3.92 -3.28
CA VAL A 138 31.62 3.69 -3.44
C VAL A 138 32.04 4.23 -4.80
N ASP A 139 33.08 5.07 -4.83
CA ASP A 139 33.63 5.61 -6.08
C ASP A 139 34.58 4.64 -6.79
N ASP A 140 35.06 5.03 -7.97
CA ASP A 140 35.95 4.21 -8.81
C ASP A 140 37.30 3.88 -8.13
N SER A 141 37.68 4.61 -7.08
CA SER A 141 38.89 4.35 -6.28
C SER A 141 38.63 3.43 -5.08
N GLY A 142 37.39 2.95 -4.91
CA GLY A 142 36.99 2.12 -3.78
C GLY A 142 36.72 2.90 -2.49
N ILE A 143 36.60 4.23 -2.55
CA ILE A 143 36.35 5.06 -1.38
C ILE A 143 34.84 5.23 -1.18
N ALA A 144 34.37 4.98 0.04
CA ALA A 144 32.97 5.19 0.41
C ALA A 144 32.69 6.69 0.65
N HIS A 145 31.57 7.16 0.11
CA HIS A 145 30.98 8.48 0.30
C HIS A 145 29.55 8.33 0.81
N PHE A 146 29.11 9.33 1.57
CA PHE A 146 27.80 9.36 2.19
C PHE A 146 26.99 10.52 1.63
N GLU A 147 25.78 10.21 1.16
CA GLU A 147 24.92 11.12 0.41
C GLU A 147 23.54 11.25 1.07
N TRP A 148 22.84 12.34 0.76
CA TRP A 148 21.44 12.49 1.12
C TRP A 148 20.53 11.77 0.12
N HIS A 149 19.42 11.18 0.59
CA HIS A 149 18.38 10.59 -0.27
C HIS A 149 17.85 11.58 -1.31
N ASP A 150 17.83 12.88 -1.01
CA ASP A 150 17.30 13.93 -1.89
C ASP A 150 18.37 14.80 -2.56
N GLY A 151 19.65 14.42 -2.42
CA GLY A 151 20.76 15.05 -3.14
C GLY A 151 20.73 14.77 -4.65
N GLN A 152 21.49 15.55 -5.42
CA GLN A 152 21.55 15.40 -6.89
C GLN A 152 21.95 13.98 -7.31
N TYR A 153 22.91 13.37 -6.60
CA TYR A 153 23.35 12.01 -6.88
C TYR A 153 22.20 11.01 -6.78
N MET A 154 21.46 11.02 -5.66
CA MET A 154 20.35 10.08 -5.46
C MET A 154 19.16 10.36 -6.35
N ALA A 155 18.84 11.62 -6.65
CA ALA A 155 17.84 11.96 -7.66
C ALA A 155 18.16 11.30 -9.02
N GLY A 156 19.43 11.27 -9.43
CA GLY A 156 19.90 10.54 -10.60
C GLY A 156 19.79 9.02 -10.44
N GLN A 157 20.14 8.48 -9.27
CA GLN A 157 20.12 7.04 -9.01
C GLN A 157 18.71 6.44 -9.03
N TYR A 158 17.71 7.12 -8.45
CA TYR A 158 16.32 6.67 -8.57
C TYR A 158 15.85 6.66 -10.02
N LEU A 159 16.18 7.73 -10.78
CA LEU A 159 15.78 7.80 -12.18
C LEU A 159 16.49 6.73 -13.03
N HIS A 160 17.75 6.41 -12.72
CA HIS A 160 18.47 5.31 -13.35
C HIS A 160 17.73 3.98 -13.12
N SER A 161 17.39 3.67 -11.85
CA SER A 161 16.59 2.48 -11.50
C SER A 161 15.26 2.40 -12.28
N VAL A 162 14.51 3.50 -12.34
CA VAL A 162 13.23 3.58 -13.07
C VAL A 162 13.41 3.35 -14.56
N THR A 163 14.44 3.94 -15.17
CA THR A 163 14.67 3.85 -16.62
C THR A 163 15.24 2.49 -17.03
N GLU A 164 16.09 1.87 -16.22
CA GLU A 164 16.56 0.49 -16.45
C GLU A 164 15.43 -0.53 -16.31
N ALA A 165 14.54 -0.36 -15.32
CA ALA A 165 13.36 -1.19 -15.16
C ALA A 165 12.39 -1.06 -16.34
N ALA A 166 12.24 0.15 -16.88
CA ALA A 166 11.36 0.41 -18.03
C ALA A 166 11.78 -0.39 -19.28
N LYS A 167 13.08 -0.58 -19.52
CA LYS A 167 13.61 -1.39 -20.64
C LYS A 167 13.11 -2.82 -20.63
N ARG A 168 12.78 -3.35 -19.44
CA ARG A 168 12.29 -4.71 -19.17
C ARG A 168 10.80 -4.75 -18.83
N LYS A 169 10.09 -3.64 -19.07
CA LYS A 169 8.65 -3.48 -18.78
C LYS A 169 8.31 -3.73 -17.30
N ILE A 170 9.25 -3.40 -16.41
CA ILE A 170 9.08 -3.47 -14.96
C ILE A 170 8.71 -2.07 -14.44
N SER A 171 7.71 -2.06 -13.57
CA SER A 171 7.30 -0.86 -12.83
C SER A 171 7.93 -0.82 -11.44
N ILE A 172 8.22 0.37 -10.95
CA ILE A 172 8.90 0.60 -9.67
C ILE A 172 7.96 1.25 -8.65
N ILE A 173 8.00 0.71 -7.43
CA ILE A 173 7.39 1.22 -6.20
C ILE A 173 8.54 1.59 -5.25
N THR A 174 8.79 2.88 -5.00
CA THR A 174 10.00 3.31 -4.26
C THR A 174 9.70 3.65 -2.80
N HIS A 175 10.21 2.87 -1.87
CA HIS A 175 10.32 3.22 -0.44
C HIS A 175 11.64 3.99 -0.19
N GLU A 176 11.71 4.77 0.89
CA GLU A 176 12.73 5.81 1.16
C GLU A 176 13.14 6.63 -0.09
N PRO A 177 12.18 7.26 -0.80
CA PRO A 177 12.41 7.86 -2.11
C PRO A 177 12.86 9.33 -2.01
N ILE A 178 13.36 9.88 -3.13
CA ILE A 178 13.17 11.31 -3.45
C ILE A 178 11.65 11.62 -3.46
N LYS A 179 11.23 12.79 -2.96
CA LYS A 179 9.82 13.22 -3.01
C LYS A 179 9.25 13.19 -4.43
N ASP A 180 7.94 12.98 -4.56
CA ASP A 180 7.29 13.02 -5.88
C ASP A 180 7.29 14.46 -6.43
N THR A 181 7.54 14.57 -7.73
CA THR A 181 7.58 15.81 -8.51
C THR A 181 6.79 15.68 -9.82
N GLY A 182 5.98 14.63 -9.96
CA GLY A 182 5.14 14.37 -11.13
C GLY A 182 5.84 13.57 -12.24
N LEU A 183 7.04 13.05 -12.01
CA LEU A 183 7.81 12.31 -13.03
C LEU A 183 7.12 11.05 -13.54
N ARG A 184 6.11 10.51 -12.84
CA ARG A 184 5.22 9.46 -13.34
C ARG A 184 4.51 9.82 -14.66
N ARG A 185 4.39 11.12 -14.99
CA ARG A 185 3.89 11.57 -16.31
C ARG A 185 4.89 11.22 -17.42
N THR A 186 6.17 11.42 -17.18
CA THR A 186 7.26 11.16 -18.14
C THR A 186 7.65 9.69 -18.14
N TYR A 187 7.65 9.05 -16.97
CA TYR A 187 8.01 7.66 -16.74
C TYR A 187 6.85 6.92 -16.05
N PRO A 188 5.83 6.46 -16.81
CA PRO A 188 4.61 5.86 -16.25
C PRO A 188 4.83 4.54 -15.50
N ASN A 189 6.02 3.95 -15.61
CA ASN A 189 6.40 2.77 -14.83
C ASN A 189 6.85 3.13 -13.40
N TRP A 190 7.07 4.41 -13.05
CA TRP A 190 7.25 4.84 -11.67
C TRP A 190 5.88 5.04 -11.01
N LEU A 191 5.28 3.93 -10.56
CA LEU A 191 3.86 3.86 -10.20
C LEU A 191 3.52 4.67 -8.97
N THR A 192 4.29 4.47 -7.91
CA THR A 192 4.04 5.07 -6.60
C THR A 192 5.33 5.05 -5.77
N ARG A 193 5.28 5.68 -4.60
CA ARG A 193 6.39 5.74 -3.65
C ARG A 193 5.88 5.94 -2.23
N GLU A 194 6.66 5.63 -1.22
CA GLU A 194 6.26 5.88 0.17
C GLU A 194 6.54 7.35 0.55
N GLY A 195 7.73 7.68 1.09
CA GLY A 195 8.18 9.07 1.28
C GLY A 195 7.38 9.87 2.31
N ALA A 196 6.75 9.16 3.25
CA ALA A 196 6.10 9.64 4.47
C ALA A 196 5.79 8.41 5.34
N ARG A 197 5.59 8.59 6.66
CA ARG A 197 5.20 7.47 7.54
C ARG A 197 3.97 6.73 7.00
N GLY A 198 4.15 5.49 6.53
CA GLY A 198 3.08 4.58 6.12
C GLY A 198 2.49 3.77 7.27
N GLN A 199 1.80 2.68 6.95
CA GLN A 199 1.21 1.77 7.92
C GLN A 199 2.25 1.05 8.79
N GLU A 200 3.47 0.83 8.31
CA GLU A 200 4.53 0.15 9.08
C GLU A 200 4.82 0.82 10.43
N PHE A 201 4.77 2.15 10.50
CA PHE A 201 4.94 2.88 11.76
C PHE A 201 3.85 2.57 12.79
N ASN A 202 2.71 2.00 12.39
CA ASN A 202 1.70 1.51 13.32
C ASN A 202 2.03 0.14 13.92
N ALA A 203 2.96 -0.62 13.32
CA ALA A 203 3.48 -1.86 13.89
C ALA A 203 4.49 -1.60 15.01
N TRP A 204 5.45 -0.70 14.78
CA TRP A 204 6.63 -0.55 15.65
C TRP A 204 7.02 0.89 16.01
N GLY A 205 6.41 1.92 15.41
CA GLY A 205 6.71 3.31 15.76
C GLY A 205 6.30 3.61 17.20
N VAL A 206 7.14 4.34 17.95
CA VAL A 206 6.88 4.72 19.35
C VAL A 206 6.92 6.26 19.46
N PRO A 207 5.77 6.96 19.35
CA PRO A 207 4.41 6.43 19.18
C PRO A 207 4.09 6.01 17.73
N PRO A 208 3.03 5.19 17.52
CA PRO A 208 2.49 4.89 16.20
C PRO A 208 1.89 6.16 15.58
N ASN A 209 1.37 6.08 14.35
CA ASN A 209 0.75 7.25 13.72
C ASN A 209 -0.49 7.68 14.53
N PRO A 210 -0.64 8.96 14.87
CA PRO A 210 -1.82 9.45 15.59
C PRO A 210 -3.07 9.37 14.68
N PRO A 211 -4.30 9.40 15.24
CA PRO A 211 -5.53 9.32 14.45
C PRO A 211 -5.61 10.37 13.33
N GLY A 212 -5.19 11.61 13.60
CA GLY A 212 -5.14 12.69 12.61
C GLY A 212 -4.13 12.54 11.46
N HIS A 213 -3.16 11.60 11.53
CA HIS A 213 -2.10 11.46 10.52
C HIS A 213 -2.63 11.37 9.08
N THR A 214 -3.62 10.50 8.87
CA THR A 214 -4.23 10.28 7.55
C THR A 214 -5.16 11.41 7.11
N ALA A 215 -5.57 12.30 8.02
CA ALA A 215 -6.26 13.56 7.67
C ALA A 215 -5.28 14.69 7.30
N ILE A 216 -3.98 14.55 7.59
CA ILE A 216 -2.92 15.50 7.18
C ILE A 216 -2.37 15.15 5.79
N LEU A 217 -2.13 13.85 5.52
CA LEU A 217 -1.49 13.39 4.28
C LEU A 217 -2.14 13.93 2.99
N PRO A 218 -3.48 13.92 2.82
CA PRO A 218 -4.16 14.44 1.63
C PRO A 218 -3.81 15.89 1.25
N TYR A 219 -3.46 16.71 2.25
CA TYR A 219 -3.20 18.14 2.11
C TYR A 219 -1.71 18.47 2.12
N THR A 220 -0.85 17.48 2.28
CA THR A 220 0.61 17.65 2.35
C THR A 220 1.30 16.67 1.40
N ARG A 221 1.65 15.47 1.86
CA ARG A 221 2.34 14.42 1.08
C ARG A 221 1.61 14.10 -0.22
N MET A 222 0.28 14.01 -0.20
CA MET A 222 -0.50 13.60 -1.38
C MET A 222 -0.62 14.69 -2.45
N LEU A 223 -0.26 15.95 -2.14
CA LEU A 223 -0.15 17.00 -3.14
C LEU A 223 0.99 16.71 -4.14
N SER A 224 2.01 15.96 -3.72
CA SER A 224 3.15 15.60 -4.57
C SER A 224 2.85 14.47 -5.56
N GLY A 225 1.96 13.54 -5.20
CA GLY A 225 1.65 12.36 -6.01
C GLY A 225 1.21 11.15 -5.18
N PRO A 226 1.02 9.98 -5.82
CA PRO A 226 0.54 8.77 -5.15
C PRO A 226 1.45 8.31 -4.00
N MET A 227 0.86 7.59 -3.05
CA MET A 227 1.57 7.04 -1.89
C MET A 227 1.23 5.58 -1.70
N ASP A 228 2.25 4.74 -1.63
CA ASP A 228 2.11 3.35 -1.17
C ASP A 228 2.01 3.33 0.36
N PHE A 229 0.80 3.62 0.89
CA PHE A 229 0.57 3.72 2.34
C PHE A 229 0.40 2.37 3.03
N THR A 230 0.12 1.31 2.26
CA THR A 230 -0.25 -0.03 2.72
C THR A 230 -1.47 -0.09 3.68
N PRO A 231 -2.67 0.36 3.22
CA PRO A 231 -3.88 0.39 4.05
C PRO A 231 -4.45 -1.01 4.33
N GLY A 232 -5.53 -1.06 5.12
CA GLY A 232 -6.36 -2.27 5.23
C GLY A 232 -6.01 -3.22 6.36
N ILE A 233 -5.43 -2.75 7.47
CA ILE A 233 -5.22 -3.62 8.64
C ILE A 233 -6.58 -3.94 9.30
N PHE A 234 -6.90 -5.23 9.44
CA PHE A 234 -8.13 -5.75 10.05
C PHE A 234 -7.92 -6.22 11.49
N ASN A 235 -6.73 -6.68 11.85
CA ASN A 235 -6.32 -6.89 13.24
C ASN A 235 -5.63 -5.61 13.77
N LEU A 236 -6.46 -4.66 14.20
CA LEU A 236 -6.03 -3.35 14.69
C LEU A 236 -5.32 -3.42 16.05
N THR A 237 -5.48 -4.53 16.77
CA THR A 237 -5.04 -4.74 18.16
C THR A 237 -4.11 -5.94 18.29
N PHE A 238 -3.18 -6.09 17.33
CA PHE A 238 -2.26 -7.24 17.25
C PHE A 238 -1.35 -7.40 18.49
N GLN A 239 -1.10 -6.33 19.26
CA GLN A 239 -0.39 -6.37 20.56
C GLN A 239 -1.34 -6.46 21.78
N GLY A 240 -2.63 -6.73 21.56
CA GLY A 240 -3.68 -6.70 22.57
C GLY A 240 -4.48 -5.39 22.59
N GLU A 241 -5.73 -5.44 23.08
CA GLU A 241 -6.69 -4.33 23.03
C GLU A 241 -6.23 -3.10 23.83
N GLU A 242 -5.56 -3.32 24.96
CA GLU A 242 -5.05 -2.28 25.85
C GLU A 242 -3.69 -1.70 25.41
N SER A 243 -3.04 -2.28 24.40
CA SER A 243 -1.73 -1.82 23.94
C SER A 243 -1.83 -0.44 23.27
N ALA A 244 -0.94 0.47 23.63
CA ALA A 244 -0.76 1.72 22.90
C ALA A 244 -0.10 1.50 21.53
N GLN A 245 0.61 0.39 21.36
CA GLN A 245 1.22 -0.03 20.10
C GLN A 245 0.19 -0.77 19.25
N ARG A 246 -0.56 0.00 18.47
CA ARG A 246 -1.68 -0.50 17.67
C ARG A 246 -1.99 0.45 16.52
N VAL A 247 -2.83 0.00 15.59
CA VAL A 247 -3.37 0.89 14.55
C VAL A 247 -4.44 1.78 15.18
N GLN A 248 -4.17 3.09 15.25
CA GLN A 248 -5.04 4.07 15.93
C GLN A 248 -6.19 4.56 15.03
N THR A 249 -6.98 3.64 14.51
CA THR A 249 -8.16 3.90 13.66
C THR A 249 -9.32 2.96 13.98
N THR A 250 -10.51 3.22 13.43
CA THR A 250 -11.56 2.19 13.29
C THR A 250 -11.32 1.31 12.07
N LEU A 251 -12.07 0.20 11.96
CA LEU A 251 -12.08 -0.67 10.80
C LEU A 251 -12.63 0.03 9.56
N ALA A 252 -13.71 0.81 9.69
CA ALA A 252 -14.28 1.54 8.56
C ALA A 252 -13.32 2.59 8.00
N LYS A 253 -12.48 3.20 8.85
CA LYS A 253 -11.38 4.07 8.40
C LYS A 253 -10.39 3.32 7.52
N GLN A 254 -10.00 2.09 7.86
CA GLN A 254 -9.09 1.30 7.03
C GLN A 254 -9.64 1.01 5.63
N LEU A 255 -10.96 0.83 5.51
CA LEU A 255 -11.62 0.70 4.20
C LEU A 255 -11.60 2.03 3.43
N ALA A 256 -11.89 3.14 4.11
CA ALA A 256 -11.94 4.47 3.48
C ALA A 256 -10.58 4.92 2.90
N LEU A 257 -9.46 4.43 3.46
CA LEU A 257 -8.11 4.76 2.99
C LEU A 257 -7.84 4.39 1.53
N TYR A 258 -8.49 3.35 1.00
CA TYR A 258 -8.37 2.95 -0.41
C TYR A 258 -8.86 4.04 -1.38
N VAL A 259 -9.74 4.93 -0.91
CA VAL A 259 -10.24 6.07 -1.70
C VAL A 259 -9.56 7.38 -1.28
N THR A 260 -9.29 7.61 0.00
CA THR A 260 -8.72 8.89 0.45
C THR A 260 -7.22 9.03 0.17
N ILE A 261 -6.46 7.93 0.18
CA ILE A 261 -5.03 7.91 -0.14
C ILE A 261 -4.84 7.26 -1.51
N TYR A 262 -4.69 8.09 -2.55
CA TYR A 262 -4.55 7.59 -3.92
C TYR A 262 -3.20 6.89 -4.16
N SER A 263 -3.26 5.69 -4.74
CA SER A 263 -2.13 5.01 -5.38
C SER A 263 -2.66 4.10 -6.50
N PRO A 264 -1.97 4.01 -7.66
CA PRO A 264 -2.36 3.08 -8.72
C PRO A 264 -2.12 1.61 -8.35
N VAL A 265 -1.33 1.34 -7.31
CA VAL A 265 -1.22 0.03 -6.68
C VAL A 265 -1.54 0.16 -5.20
N GLN A 266 -2.52 -0.60 -4.72
CA GLN A 266 -2.93 -0.58 -3.31
C GLN A 266 -2.68 -1.94 -2.68
N MET A 267 -2.02 -1.94 -1.53
CA MET A 267 -1.85 -3.16 -0.75
C MET A 267 -3.09 -3.41 0.12
N ALA A 268 -3.52 -4.67 0.19
CA ALA A 268 -4.22 -5.21 1.34
C ALA A 268 -3.17 -5.74 2.31
N ALA A 269 -2.77 -4.89 3.26
CA ALA A 269 -1.56 -5.09 4.06
C ALA A 269 -1.60 -6.22 5.09
N ASP A 270 -2.76 -6.52 5.67
CA ASP A 270 -2.89 -7.49 6.75
C ASP A 270 -2.68 -8.95 6.29
N LEU A 271 -2.59 -9.85 7.27
CA LEU A 271 -2.51 -11.28 7.06
C LEU A 271 -3.83 -11.84 6.48
N PRO A 272 -3.78 -12.80 5.53
CA PRO A 272 -4.96 -13.42 4.92
C PRO A 272 -6.03 -13.89 5.91
N GLU A 273 -5.62 -14.47 7.03
CA GLU A 273 -6.49 -14.96 8.11
C GLU A 273 -7.30 -13.84 8.78
N ASN A 274 -6.77 -12.62 8.87
CA ASN A 274 -7.48 -11.49 9.47
C ASN A 274 -8.60 -10.97 8.55
N TYR A 275 -8.39 -11.04 7.22
CA TYR A 275 -9.46 -10.78 6.25
C TYR A 275 -10.51 -11.89 6.25
N ALA A 276 -10.10 -13.15 6.34
CA ALA A 276 -11.01 -14.29 6.39
C ALA A 276 -11.95 -14.24 7.62
N ALA A 277 -11.53 -13.61 8.72
CA ALA A 277 -12.34 -13.40 9.90
C ALA A 277 -13.44 -12.32 9.73
N ARG A 278 -13.36 -11.46 8.70
CA ARG A 278 -14.31 -10.37 8.43
C ARG A 278 -14.62 -10.22 6.93
N PRO A 279 -15.18 -11.27 6.29
CA PRO A 279 -15.38 -11.29 4.84
C PRO A 279 -16.35 -10.22 4.34
N ASP A 280 -17.28 -9.80 5.19
CA ASP A 280 -18.24 -8.72 4.93
C ASP A 280 -17.55 -7.37 4.72
N ALA A 281 -16.68 -6.95 5.64
CA ALA A 281 -15.88 -5.74 5.51
C ALA A 281 -14.84 -5.87 4.39
N PHE A 282 -14.26 -7.06 4.21
CA PHE A 282 -13.25 -7.33 3.18
C PHE A 282 -13.81 -7.16 1.75
N GLN A 283 -15.12 -7.34 1.55
CA GLN A 283 -15.75 -7.17 0.25
C GLN A 283 -15.49 -5.77 -0.35
N PHE A 284 -15.42 -4.71 0.47
CA PHE A 284 -15.06 -3.39 -0.03
C PHE A 284 -13.65 -3.36 -0.65
N ILE A 285 -12.67 -4.03 -0.02
CA ILE A 285 -11.30 -4.12 -0.53
C ILE A 285 -11.27 -4.93 -1.82
N VAL A 286 -12.08 -5.99 -1.93
CA VAL A 286 -12.23 -6.77 -3.17
C VAL A 286 -12.84 -5.93 -4.29
N ASP A 287 -13.79 -5.05 -3.97
CA ASP A 287 -14.53 -4.27 -4.96
C ASP A 287 -13.85 -2.96 -5.38
N VAL A 288 -13.09 -2.30 -4.51
CA VAL A 288 -12.54 -0.96 -4.79
C VAL A 288 -11.45 -0.99 -5.87
N PRO A 289 -11.52 -0.15 -6.92
CA PRO A 289 -10.49 -0.09 -7.94
C PRO A 289 -9.31 0.79 -7.47
N THR A 290 -8.27 0.88 -8.30
CA THR A 290 -7.10 1.74 -8.04
C THR A 290 -6.78 2.70 -9.17
N ASP A 291 -7.53 2.63 -10.28
CA ASP A 291 -7.44 3.56 -11.40
C ASP A 291 -8.76 4.31 -11.57
N TRP A 292 -8.69 5.62 -11.74
CA TRP A 292 -9.83 6.52 -11.61
C TRP A 292 -9.92 7.44 -12.82
N GLU A 293 -11.09 7.52 -13.45
CA GLU A 293 -11.36 8.48 -14.53
C GLU A 293 -11.43 9.90 -13.97
N LYS A 294 -12.13 10.05 -12.84
CA LYS A 294 -12.33 11.33 -12.17
C LYS A 294 -12.12 11.19 -10.68
N SER A 295 -11.59 12.25 -10.06
CA SER A 295 -11.44 12.37 -8.62
C SER A 295 -11.85 13.77 -8.17
N VAL A 296 -12.66 13.84 -7.12
CA VAL A 296 -13.20 15.07 -6.55
C VAL A 296 -12.90 15.07 -5.06
N ALA A 297 -12.16 16.07 -4.59
CA ALA A 297 -12.08 16.37 -3.15
C ALA A 297 -13.38 17.08 -2.78
N VAL A 298 -14.30 16.38 -2.10
CA VAL A 298 -15.67 16.84 -1.86
C VAL A 298 -15.71 17.80 -0.68
N ALA A 299 -15.03 17.45 0.40
CA ALA A 299 -14.97 18.24 1.63
C ALA A 299 -13.71 17.89 2.42
N GLY A 300 -13.31 18.78 3.30
CA GLY A 300 -12.32 18.49 4.33
C GLY A 300 -11.57 19.71 4.80
N GLU A 301 -10.81 19.51 5.86
CA GLU A 301 -10.05 20.53 6.61
C GLU A 301 -8.72 19.89 7.02
N VAL A 302 -7.61 20.62 6.87
CA VAL A 302 -6.26 20.08 7.04
C VAL A 302 -6.07 19.51 8.44
N GLY A 303 -5.77 18.22 8.54
CA GLY A 303 -5.55 17.54 9.82
C GLY A 303 -6.83 17.16 10.58
N ASP A 304 -7.98 17.54 10.05
CA ASP A 304 -9.28 17.33 10.68
C ASP A 304 -10.05 16.19 10.00
N PHE A 305 -10.38 16.34 8.72
CA PHE A 305 -11.09 15.31 7.96
C PHE A 305 -10.90 15.50 6.46
N VAL A 306 -11.17 14.44 5.69
CA VAL A 306 -11.20 14.50 4.23
C VAL A 306 -12.31 13.61 3.68
N VAL A 307 -12.94 14.04 2.59
CA VAL A 307 -13.90 13.27 1.80
C VAL A 307 -13.48 13.33 0.33
N PHE A 308 -13.25 12.16 -0.27
CA PHE A 308 -13.01 12.02 -1.70
C PHE A 308 -14.15 11.23 -2.34
N ALA A 309 -14.57 11.65 -3.53
CA ALA A 309 -15.38 10.87 -4.45
C ALA A 309 -14.56 10.59 -5.72
N ARG A 310 -14.53 9.34 -6.18
CA ARG A 310 -13.78 8.94 -7.38
C ARG A 310 -14.60 8.02 -8.27
N GLN A 311 -14.55 8.26 -9.57
CA GLN A 311 -15.18 7.41 -10.57
C GLN A 311 -14.17 6.39 -11.04
N GLU A 312 -14.53 5.11 -10.96
CA GLU A 312 -13.70 4.04 -11.50
C GLU A 312 -13.43 4.27 -13.00
N ARG A 313 -12.20 3.99 -13.42
CA ARG A 313 -11.84 4.16 -14.82
C ARG A 313 -12.58 3.17 -15.72
N GLY A 314 -13.31 3.70 -16.71
CA GLY A 314 -14.00 2.89 -17.72
C GLY A 314 -15.34 2.31 -17.27
N THR A 315 -15.85 2.70 -16.10
CA THR A 315 -17.18 2.31 -15.62
C THR A 315 -17.96 3.55 -15.15
N ASP A 316 -19.23 3.35 -14.83
CA ASP A 316 -20.09 4.39 -14.24
C ASP A 316 -20.12 4.29 -12.70
N ASP A 317 -19.39 3.33 -12.09
CA ASP A 317 -19.31 3.14 -10.64
C ASP A 317 -18.50 4.26 -9.97
N TRP A 318 -18.99 4.75 -8.84
CA TRP A 318 -18.31 5.73 -8.01
C TRP A 318 -17.94 5.16 -6.65
N TYR A 319 -16.91 5.71 -6.03
CA TYR A 319 -16.47 5.34 -4.69
C TYR A 319 -16.27 6.60 -3.85
N VAL A 320 -16.72 6.58 -2.61
CA VAL A 320 -16.44 7.62 -1.61
C VAL A 320 -15.65 7.04 -0.46
N GLY A 321 -14.64 7.78 -0.02
CA GLY A 321 -13.97 7.56 1.25
C GLY A 321 -14.01 8.85 2.07
N ALA A 322 -14.38 8.72 3.34
CA ALA A 322 -14.37 9.78 4.32
C ALA A 322 -13.61 9.31 5.56
N ILE A 323 -12.73 10.15 6.11
CA ILE A 323 -11.98 9.86 7.34
C ILE A 323 -11.88 11.11 8.21
N THR A 324 -11.80 10.93 9.52
CA THR A 324 -11.60 12.01 10.51
C THR A 324 -10.36 11.77 11.37
N ASN A 325 -9.93 12.78 12.10
CA ASN A 325 -8.91 12.73 13.15
C ASN A 325 -9.47 12.09 14.44
N GLU A 326 -8.88 12.40 15.60
CA GLU A 326 -9.32 11.93 16.90
C GLU A 326 -10.69 12.43 17.34
N GLU A 327 -11.27 13.41 16.65
CA GLU A 327 -12.61 13.92 16.93
C GLU A 327 -13.67 13.25 16.04
N ALA A 328 -14.80 12.88 16.66
CA ALA A 328 -15.97 12.40 15.91
C ALA A 328 -16.60 13.56 15.13
N ARG A 329 -17.05 13.29 13.91
CA ARG A 329 -17.55 14.34 12.98
C ARG A 329 -18.75 13.86 12.20
N GLU A 330 -19.58 14.82 11.81
CA GLU A 330 -20.72 14.61 10.91
C GLU A 330 -20.52 15.48 9.67
N VAL A 331 -20.63 14.88 8.48
CA VAL A 331 -20.34 15.55 7.20
C VAL A 331 -21.48 15.27 6.23
N GLN A 332 -22.08 16.33 5.70
CA GLN A 332 -23.04 16.24 4.61
C GLN A 332 -22.30 16.16 3.27
N VAL A 333 -22.57 15.11 2.50
CA VAL A 333 -21.94 14.83 1.20
C VAL A 333 -23.02 14.89 0.12
N PRO A 334 -23.12 16.01 -0.63
CA PRO A 334 -23.97 16.09 -1.81
C PRO A 334 -23.49 15.10 -2.89
N LEU A 335 -24.43 14.37 -3.50
CA LEU A 335 -24.13 13.37 -4.53
C LEU A 335 -24.17 13.96 -5.96
N ASP A 336 -23.87 15.25 -6.12
CA ASP A 336 -23.92 15.95 -7.41
C ASP A 336 -22.86 15.48 -8.41
N PHE A 337 -21.88 14.69 -7.96
CA PHE A 337 -20.87 14.05 -8.79
C PHE A 337 -21.41 12.84 -9.57
N LEU A 338 -22.53 12.24 -9.15
CA LEU A 338 -23.15 11.12 -9.85
C LEU A 338 -23.77 11.55 -11.18
N ASP A 339 -23.94 10.60 -12.11
CA ASP A 339 -24.67 10.84 -13.37
C ASP A 339 -26.17 11.03 -13.07
N GLY A 340 -26.77 12.07 -13.65
CA GLY A 340 -28.19 12.40 -13.46
C GLY A 340 -29.15 11.50 -14.25
N THR A 341 -28.65 10.70 -15.19
CA THR A 341 -29.43 9.78 -16.01
C THR A 341 -29.51 8.37 -15.42
N MET A 342 -28.90 8.14 -14.25
CA MET A 342 -28.74 6.82 -13.66
C MET A 342 -29.24 6.79 -12.21
N GLY A 343 -29.73 5.63 -11.78
CA GLY A 343 -29.87 5.31 -10.36
C GLY A 343 -28.66 4.54 -9.87
N TYR A 344 -28.34 4.63 -8.58
CA TYR A 344 -27.21 3.95 -7.97
C TYR A 344 -27.64 3.16 -6.74
N THR A 345 -27.02 2.01 -6.50
CA THR A 345 -27.06 1.34 -5.21
C THR A 345 -25.81 1.73 -4.43
N ALA A 346 -25.98 2.48 -3.36
CA ALA A 346 -24.90 2.81 -2.43
C ALA A 346 -24.72 1.66 -1.43
N GLN A 347 -23.58 0.99 -1.48
CA GLN A 347 -23.11 0.01 -0.51
C GLN A 347 -22.21 0.74 0.50
N VAL A 348 -22.73 0.99 1.69
CA VAL A 348 -22.14 1.88 2.70
C VAL A 348 -21.50 1.05 3.80
N TYR A 349 -20.20 1.23 4.01
CA TYR A 349 -19.39 0.64 5.07
C TYR A 349 -18.99 1.75 6.03
N ARG A 350 -19.68 1.88 7.16
CA ARG A 350 -19.49 3.01 8.09
C ARG A 350 -19.27 2.55 9.52
N ASP A 351 -18.67 3.43 10.31
CA ASP A 351 -18.59 3.27 11.75
C ASP A 351 -19.98 2.94 12.35
N GLY A 352 -20.00 1.97 13.27
CA GLY A 352 -21.18 1.64 14.04
C GLY A 352 -21.48 2.66 15.16
N PRO A 353 -22.65 2.59 15.81
CA PRO A 353 -23.10 3.60 16.76
C PRO A 353 -22.17 3.80 17.98
N ASP A 354 -21.47 2.76 18.40
CA ASP A 354 -20.52 2.75 19.53
C ASP A 354 -19.04 2.80 19.08
N ALA A 355 -18.79 2.94 17.78
CA ALA A 355 -17.44 2.89 17.22
C ALA A 355 -16.56 3.99 17.81
N HIS A 356 -15.32 3.63 18.12
CA HIS A 356 -14.28 4.53 18.59
C HIS A 356 -12.92 3.84 18.42
N TRP A 357 -11.93 4.51 17.82
CA TRP A 357 -10.64 3.88 17.51
C TRP A 357 -9.96 3.22 18.72
N LYS A 358 -10.11 3.80 19.91
CA LYS A 358 -9.55 3.28 21.17
C LYS A 358 -10.33 2.08 21.75
N THR A 359 -11.64 2.24 21.96
CA THR A 359 -12.44 1.32 22.79
C THR A 359 -13.34 0.36 22.01
N SER A 360 -13.76 0.70 20.79
CA SER A 360 -14.61 -0.15 19.94
C SER A 360 -14.22 0.05 18.47
N PRO A 361 -12.99 -0.33 18.07
CA PRO A 361 -12.48 -0.02 16.73
C PRO A 361 -13.15 -0.87 15.63
N TYR A 362 -13.79 -1.98 16.00
CA TYR A 362 -14.35 -2.96 15.07
C TYR A 362 -15.86 -2.80 14.84
N SER A 363 -16.52 -1.88 15.55
CA SER A 363 -17.95 -1.64 15.35
C SER A 363 -18.19 -1.00 13.97
N ILE A 364 -18.87 -1.74 13.10
CA ILE A 364 -19.12 -1.37 11.70
C ILE A 364 -20.56 -1.70 11.33
N VAL A 365 -21.17 -0.86 10.51
CA VAL A 365 -22.46 -1.13 9.86
C VAL A 365 -22.24 -1.17 8.35
N ILE A 366 -22.77 -2.21 7.71
CA ILE A 366 -22.75 -2.40 6.26
C ILE A 366 -24.21 -2.42 5.80
N GLU A 367 -24.57 -1.47 4.94
CA GLU A 367 -25.96 -1.28 4.50
C GLU A 367 -26.02 -0.88 3.02
N GLU A 368 -27.11 -1.24 2.35
CA GLU A 368 -27.38 -0.82 0.97
C GLU A 368 -28.58 0.12 0.91
N ARG A 369 -28.52 1.13 0.03
CA ARG A 369 -29.67 1.97 -0.28
C ARG A 369 -29.62 2.54 -1.70
N GLY A 370 -30.78 2.74 -2.29
CA GLY A 370 -30.90 3.45 -3.56
C GLY A 370 -30.64 4.95 -3.39
N VAL A 371 -29.85 5.53 -4.29
CA VAL A 371 -29.56 6.96 -4.36
C VAL A 371 -29.48 7.44 -5.80
N ALA A 372 -29.56 8.75 -6.01
CA ALA A 372 -29.38 9.41 -7.28
C ALA A 372 -28.63 10.73 -7.12
N ARG A 373 -28.25 11.34 -8.24
CA ARG A 373 -27.75 12.71 -8.26
C ARG A 373 -28.76 13.67 -7.61
N GLY A 374 -28.26 14.61 -6.79
CA GLY A 374 -29.06 15.57 -6.05
C GLY A 374 -29.45 15.11 -4.63
N ASP A 375 -29.31 13.81 -4.33
CA ASP A 375 -29.39 13.32 -2.95
C ASP A 375 -28.21 13.83 -2.12
N THR A 376 -28.35 13.78 -0.79
CA THR A 376 -27.27 14.07 0.15
C THR A 376 -27.13 12.91 1.13
N ILE A 377 -25.90 12.44 1.30
CA ILE A 377 -25.56 11.44 2.32
C ILE A 377 -24.98 12.15 3.53
N ASN A 378 -25.56 11.91 4.69
CA ASN A 378 -24.99 12.33 5.96
C ASN A 378 -24.06 11.23 6.49
N ILE A 379 -22.76 11.52 6.57
CA ILE A 379 -21.73 10.60 7.05
C ILE A 379 -21.41 10.92 8.51
N LYS A 380 -21.51 9.93 9.39
CA LYS A 380 -21.09 10.01 10.78
C LYS A 380 -19.79 9.25 10.96
N LEU A 381 -18.74 9.95 11.36
CA LEU A 381 -17.40 9.44 11.57
C LEU A 381 -17.15 9.36 13.07
N ALA A 382 -16.81 8.18 13.57
CA ALA A 382 -16.35 8.02 14.94
C ALA A 382 -15.02 8.75 15.15
N ALA A 383 -14.60 8.93 16.40
CA ALA A 383 -13.23 9.32 16.71
C ALA A 383 -12.25 8.32 16.07
N GLY A 384 -11.28 8.84 15.29
CA GLY A 384 -10.34 8.04 14.50
C GLY A 384 -11.04 7.18 13.43
N GLY A 385 -12.23 7.60 13.01
CA GLY A 385 -13.18 6.84 12.23
C GLY A 385 -13.22 7.15 10.74
N GLY A 386 -14.10 6.45 10.03
CA GLY A 386 -14.21 6.51 8.58
C GLY A 386 -15.51 5.95 8.01
N THR A 387 -15.72 6.19 6.73
CA THR A 387 -16.79 5.58 5.93
C THR A 387 -16.29 5.36 4.50
N ALA A 388 -16.55 4.17 3.97
CA ALA A 388 -16.28 3.81 2.60
C ALA A 388 -17.60 3.46 1.90
N ILE A 389 -17.80 3.94 0.68
CA ILE A 389 -19.04 3.72 -0.06
C ILE A 389 -18.70 3.33 -1.49
N ARG A 390 -19.31 2.26 -1.99
CA ARG A 390 -19.39 1.96 -3.42
C ARG A 390 -20.77 2.38 -3.92
N PHE A 391 -20.83 3.19 -4.96
CA PHE A 391 -22.04 3.52 -5.70
C PHE A 391 -22.04 2.70 -6.98
N LYS A 392 -22.71 1.55 -6.93
CA LYS A 392 -22.86 0.68 -8.09
C LYS A 392 -23.92 1.26 -9.03
N ALA A 393 -23.54 1.56 -10.27
CA ALA A 393 -24.43 2.13 -11.25
C ALA A 393 -25.49 1.09 -11.68
N GLY A 394 -26.75 1.53 -11.77
CA GLY A 394 -27.82 0.80 -12.43
C GLY A 394 -27.85 1.06 -13.94
N ASP A 395 -28.88 0.55 -14.62
CA ASP A 395 -29.08 0.85 -16.04
C ASP A 395 -29.41 2.34 -16.27
N LYS A 396 -29.00 2.87 -17.43
CA LYS A 396 -29.39 4.22 -17.87
C LYS A 396 -30.91 4.29 -18.06
N LYS A 397 -31.54 5.29 -17.47
CA LYS A 397 -33.00 5.50 -17.54
C LYS A 397 -33.49 5.96 -18.90
#